data_AF-A0A7C4S2T6-F1
#
_entry.id   AF-A0A7C4S2T6-F1
#
_cell.length_a   1.000
_cell.length_b   1.000
_cell.length_c   1.000
_cell.angle_alpha   90.00
_cell.angle_beta   90.00
_cell.angle_gamma   90.00
#
_symmetry.space_group_name_H-M   'P 1'
#
loop_
_entity.id
_entity.type
_entity.pdbx_description
1 polymer ?
#
loop_
_entity_poly.entity_id
_entity_poly.type
_entity_poly.pdbx_seq_one_letter_code
_entity_poly.pdbx_strand_id
1 'polypeptide(L)' 'MSSGSTNTRSKITIEEFKSMLLTALKEDKRFAEEVAEIVFNYMADRIVDVVSEQLEVEEKSFKRGLKS' A
#
# COMPACT_ATOMS: atom_id res chain seq x y z
N MET A 1 -26.69 6.19 43.05
CA MET A 1 -26.68 5.03 42.13
C MET A 1 -26.04 5.50 40.84
N SER A 2 -24.81 5.08 40.55
CA SER A 2 -24.03 5.56 39.41
C SER A 2 -24.40 4.77 38.16
N SER A 3 -25.03 5.43 37.18
CA SER A 3 -25.22 4.88 35.84
C SER A 3 -23.89 4.93 35.10
N GLY A 4 -23.16 3.81 35.12
CA GLY A 4 -22.00 3.60 34.26
C GLY A 4 -22.46 3.48 32.80
N SER A 5 -22.19 4.50 32.00
CA SER A 5 -22.28 4.42 30.55
C SER A 5 -21.21 3.45 30.05
N THR A 6 -21.61 2.23 29.72
CA THR A 6 -20.77 1.27 28.98
C THR A 6 -20.54 1.85 27.59
N ASN A 7 -19.36 2.43 27.38
CA ASN A 7 -18.90 2.90 26.10
C ASN A 7 -18.58 1.67 25.21
N THR A 8 -19.60 1.10 24.57
CA THR A 8 -19.45 0.02 23.60
C THR A 8 -18.81 0.56 22.34
N ARG A 9 -17.47 0.59 22.31
CA ARG A 9 -16.70 0.82 21.09
C ARG A 9 -16.90 -0.41 20.21
N SER A 10 -17.93 -0.40 19.36
CA SER A 10 -18.17 -1.45 18.37
C SER A 10 -16.91 -1.58 17.51
N LYS A 11 -16.31 -2.77 17.50
CA LYS A 11 -15.19 -3.09 16.63
C LYS A 11 -15.74 -3.18 15.20
N ILE A 12 -15.27 -2.31 14.33
CA ILE A 12 -15.57 -2.38 12.89
C ILE A 12 -14.85 -3.61 12.33
N THR A 13 -15.57 -4.42 11.57
CA THR A 13 -15.01 -5.56 10.84
C THR A 13 -14.24 -5.08 9.60
N ILE A 14 -13.34 -5.92 9.08
CA ILE A 14 -12.57 -5.58 7.87
C ILE A 14 -13.50 -5.31 6.68
N GLU A 15 -14.60 -6.06 6.55
CA GLU A 15 -15.57 -5.88 5.46
C GLU A 15 -16.35 -4.56 5.58
N GLU A 16 -16.75 -4.18 6.79
CA GLU A 16 -17.39 -2.88 7.03
C GLU A 16 -16.44 -1.73 6.71
N PHE A 17 -15.18 -1.83 7.14
CA PHE A 17 -14.16 -0.84 6.80
C PHE A 17 -13.94 -0.73 5.30
N LYS A 18 -13.84 -1.87 4.59
CA LYS A 18 -13.70 -1.91 3.14
C LYS A 18 -14.88 -1.22 2.44
N SER A 19 -16.10 -1.48 2.89
CA SER A 19 -17.30 -0.84 2.36
C SER A 19 -17.24 0.69 2.55
N MET A 20 -16.91 1.15 3.77
CA MET A 20 -16.76 2.57 4.08
C MET A 20 -15.69 3.25 3.23
N LEU A 21 -14.53 2.61 3.06
CA LEU A 21 -13.44 3.11 2.22
C LEU A 21 -13.87 3.24 0.76
N LEU A 22 -14.55 2.23 0.21
CA LEU A 22 -15.03 2.26 -1.18
C LEU A 22 -16.06 3.36 -1.41
N THR A 23 -16.91 3.66 -0.42
CA THR A 23 -17.84 4.78 -0.48
C THR A 23 -17.08 6.11 -0.48
N ALA A 24 -16.14 6.30 0.45
CA ALA A 24 -15.35 7.53 0.53
C ALA A 24 -14.56 7.81 -0.76
N LEU A 25 -13.95 6.78 -1.36
CA LEU A 25 -13.23 6.89 -2.63
C LEU A 25 -14.14 7.24 -3.82
N LYS A 26 -15.43 6.92 -3.76
CA LYS A 26 -16.39 7.25 -4.83
C LYS A 26 -16.97 8.65 -4.68
N GLU A 27 -17.20 9.07 -3.44
CA GLU A 27 -17.91 10.32 -3.13
C GLU A 27 -16.95 11.51 -3.06
N ASP A 28 -15.70 11.32 -2.66
CA ASP A 28 -14.70 12.37 -2.53
C ASP A 28 -13.57 12.19 -3.55
N LYS A 29 -13.64 12.96 -4.64
CA LYS A 29 -12.64 12.96 -5.72
C LYS A 29 -11.25 13.35 -5.21
N ARG A 30 -11.16 14.31 -4.29
CA ARG A 30 -9.87 14.78 -3.77
C ARG A 30 -9.23 13.70 -2.92
N PHE A 31 -9.99 13.08 -2.02
CA PHE A 31 -9.53 11.94 -1.24
C PHE A 31 -9.07 10.78 -2.15
N ALA A 32 -9.82 10.49 -3.22
CA ALA A 32 -9.45 9.46 -4.18
C ALA A 32 -8.13 9.77 -4.90
N GLU A 33 -7.90 11.03 -5.29
CA GLU A 33 -6.65 11.49 -5.91
C GLU A 33 -5.46 11.35 -4.93
N GLU A 34 -5.62 11.79 -3.68
CA GLU A 34 -4.60 11.68 -2.63
C GLU A 34 -4.23 10.21 -2.35
N VAL A 35 -5.23 9.32 -2.25
CA VAL A 35 -5.00 7.87 -2.07
C VAL A 35 -4.30 7.27 -3.28
N ALA A 36 -4.71 7.65 -4.50
CA ALA A 36 -4.09 7.15 -5.73
C ALA A 36 -2.61 7.55 -5.84
N GLU A 37 -2.26 8.78 -5.47
CA GLU A 37 -0.87 9.26 -5.46
C GLU A 37 0.00 8.44 -4.50
N ILE A 38 -0.48 8.20 -3.27
CA ILE A 38 0.24 7.39 -2.27
C ILE A 38 0.47 5.96 -2.80
N VAL A 39 -0.57 5.33 -3.34
CA VAL A 39 -0.48 3.97 -3.88
C VAL A 39 0.46 3.92 -5.08
N PHE A 40 0.39 4.90 -5.98
CA PHE A 40 1.25 4.98 -7.15
C PHE A 40 2.72 5.13 -6.75
N ASN A 41 3.04 6.05 -5.85
CA ASN A 41 4.41 6.27 -5.38
C ASN A 41 4.98 5.03 -4.69
N TYR A 42 4.20 4.39 -3.81
CA TYR A 42 4.60 3.14 -3.17
C TYR A 42 4.89 2.03 -4.20
N MET A 43 4.03 1.88 -5.22
CA MET A 43 4.24 0.88 -6.26
C MET A 43 5.45 1.20 -7.14
N ALA A 44 5.68 2.48 -7.47
CA ALA A 44 6.82 2.92 -8.25
C ALA A 44 8.14 2.59 -7.52
N ASP A 45 8.24 2.92 -6.23
CA ASP A 45 9.42 2.61 -5.42
C ASP A 45 9.70 1.10 -5.39
N ARG A 46 8.66 0.28 -5.20
CA ARG A 46 8.78 -1.19 -5.21
C ARG A 46 9.22 -1.75 -6.56
N ILE A 47 8.78 -1.16 -7.66
CA ILE A 47 9.21 -1.57 -9.01
C ILE A 47 10.69 -1.24 -9.20
N VAL A 48 11.13 -0.05 -8.76
CA VAL A 48 12.54 0.36 -8.82
C VAL A 48 13.41 -0.63 -8.05
N ASP A 49 13.04 -0.99 -6.82
CA ASP A 49 13.77 -1.97 -6.01
C ASP A 49 13.96 -3.31 -6.77
N VAL A 50 12.87 -3.87 -7.30
CA VAL A 50 12.90 -5.18 -7.99
C VAL A 50 13.74 -5.12 -9.27
N VAL A 51 13.60 -4.05 -10.05
CA VAL A 51 14.36 -3.88 -11.31
C VAL A 51 15.84 -3.67 -11.01
N SER A 52 16.18 -2.87 -10.00
CA SER A 52 17.56 -2.66 -9.56
C SER A 52 18.22 -3.97 -9.12
N GLU A 53 17.54 -4.80 -8.34
CA GLU A 53 18.04 -6.11 -7.93
C GLU A 53 18.32 -7.03 -9.15
N GLN A 54 17.43 -7.05 -10.15
CA GLN A 54 17.61 -7.85 -11.35
C GLN A 54 18.82 -7.39 -12.18
N LEU A 55 18.97 -6.07 -12.38
CA LEU A 55 20.10 -5.50 -13.12
C LEU A 55 21.46 -5.80 -12.46
N GLU A 56 21.56 -5.74 -11.14
CA GLU A 56 22.79 -6.10 -10.42
C GLU A 56 23.18 -7.58 -10.60
N VAL A 57 22.19 -8.48 -10.65
CA VAL A 57 22.42 -9.92 -10.87
C VAL A 57 22.92 -10.17 -12.30
N GLU A 58 22.35 -9.48 -13.29
CA GLU A 58 22.80 -9.55 -14.68
C GLU A 58 24.23 -9.03 -14.84
N GLU A 59 24.57 -7.90 -14.21
CA GLU A 59 25.91 -7.32 -14.28
C GLU A 59 26.97 -8.27 -13.66
N LYS A 60 26.67 -8.88 -12.51
CA LYS A 60 27.55 -9.87 -11.85
C LYS A 60 27.74 -11.13 -12.70
N SER A 61 26.71 -11.53 -13.44
CA SER A 61 26.76 -12.73 -14.29
C SER A 61 27.53 -12.47 -15.59
N PHE A 62 27.33 -11.30 -16.20
CA PHE A 62 28.11 -10.85 -17.35
C PHE A 62 29.61 -10.72 -17.04
N LYS A 63 29.97 -10.06 -15.93
CA LYS A 63 31.37 -9.90 -15.50
C LYS A 63 32.08 -11.23 -15.22
N ARG A 64 31.34 -12.27 -14.80
CA ARG A 64 31.89 -13.63 -14.60
C ARG A 64 32.15 -14.34 -15.92
N GLY A 65 31.26 -14.20 -16.92
CA GLY A 65 31.44 -14.79 -18.25
C GLY A 65 32.61 -14.21 -19.06
N LEU A 66 33.05 -12.98 -18.78
CA LEU A 66 34.22 -12.37 -19.43
C LEU A 66 35.57 -12.77 -18.81
N LYS A 67 35.58 -13.43 -17.64
CA LYS A 67 36.81 -13.83 -16.92
C LYS A 67 37.17 -15.30 -17.07
N SER A 68 36.35 -16.08 -17.77
CA SER A 68 36.56 -17.50 -18.13
C SER A 68 37.00 -17.62 -19.58
#